data_AF-A0A9W7EYA5-F1
#
_entry.id   AF-A0A9W7EYA5-F1
#
_cell.length_a   1.000
_cell.length_b   1.000
_cell.length_c   1.000
_cell.angle_alpha   90.00
_cell.angle_beta   90.00
_cell.angle_gamma   90.00
#
_symmetry.space_group_name_H-M   'P 1'
#
loop_
_entity.id
_entity.type
_entity.pdbx_description
1 polymer ?
#
loop_
_entity_poly.entity_id
_entity_poly.type
_entity_poly.pdbx_seq_one_letter_code
_entity_poly.pdbx_strand_id
1 'polypeptide(L)'
;MSNLFPPPLKLTLEETPLTYKFTLKHHDKTLGYTTGTTHRTRNEVPYDFRFASELDTICGCRRLPTNILHMDTMLIDRSLLKTISSEIDTRNLGVMLGCLGLRWGYDRGLNKVEFLAIDDDDFQHKRLVRHWRRLGLKEVRYVGDEVKDVPDRLVWGGRGMLMEGDTAGLLEKWKGVWEVDE
;
A
#
# COMPACT_ATOMS: atom_id res chain seq x y z
N MET A 1 15.02 -22.83 -3.09
CA MET A 1 14.35 -21.52 -2.98
C MET A 1 12.94 -21.72 -3.48
N SER A 2 11.99 -21.93 -2.56
CA SER A 2 10.59 -22.19 -2.90
C SER A 2 9.98 -20.94 -3.51
N ASN A 3 9.36 -21.07 -4.68
CA ASN A 3 8.61 -20.00 -5.34
C ASN A 3 7.66 -19.36 -4.32
N LEU A 4 7.93 -18.10 -3.96
CA LEU A 4 7.22 -17.37 -2.90
C LEU A 4 5.77 -17.03 -3.31
N PHE A 5 5.38 -17.33 -4.54
CA PHE A 5 4.07 -17.07 -5.13
C PHE A 5 3.65 -18.22 -6.07
N PRO A 6 2.38 -18.68 -6.04
CA PRO A 6 1.75 -19.36 -7.18
C PRO A 6 1.68 -18.39 -8.40
N PRO A 7 1.40 -18.87 -9.64
CA PRO A 7 1.63 -18.12 -10.89
C PRO A 7 1.08 -16.68 -10.86
N PRO A 8 1.72 -15.74 -11.58
CA PRO A 8 1.76 -14.34 -11.19
C PRO A 8 0.36 -13.73 -11.22
N LEU A 9 -0.04 -13.15 -10.09
CA LEU A 9 -1.09 -12.15 -10.11
C LEU A 9 -0.55 -10.97 -10.91
N LYS A 10 -1.21 -10.66 -12.02
CA LYS A 10 -0.84 -9.53 -12.88
C LYS A 10 -1.66 -8.32 -12.47
N LEU A 11 -0.98 -7.20 -12.27
CA LEU A 11 -1.59 -5.90 -12.01
C LEU A 11 -1.39 -5.02 -13.23
N THR A 12 -2.43 -4.91 -14.05
CA THR A 12 -2.45 -3.99 -15.19
C THR A 12 -2.88 -2.60 -14.72
N LEU A 13 -2.20 -1.56 -15.19
CA LEU A 13 -2.55 -0.16 -14.93
C LEU A 13 -3.11 0.50 -16.19
N GLU A 14 -4.35 0.97 -16.11
CA GLU A 14 -4.92 1.87 -17.12
C GLU A 14 -4.99 3.29 -16.55
N GLU A 15 -4.27 4.23 -17.18
CA GLU A 15 -4.25 5.63 -16.77
C GLU A 15 -5.33 6.44 -17.51
N THR A 16 -6.16 7.14 -16.74
CA THR A 16 -6.97 8.27 -17.23
C THR A 16 -6.64 9.51 -16.38
N PRO A 17 -6.94 10.74 -16.84
CA PRO A 17 -6.41 11.98 -16.21
C PRO A 17 -6.67 12.15 -14.71
N LEU A 18 -7.62 11.41 -14.13
CA LEU A 18 -8.03 11.51 -12.72
C LEU A 18 -8.26 10.15 -12.03
N THR A 19 -8.15 9.05 -12.78
CA THR A 19 -8.51 7.72 -12.30
C THR A 19 -7.49 6.70 -12.76
N TYR A 20 -6.98 5.92 -11.81
CA TYR A 20 -6.17 4.74 -12.11
C TYR A 20 -7.02 3.51 -11.95
N LYS A 21 -7.14 2.69 -12.98
CA LYS A 21 -7.79 1.38 -12.86
C LYS A 21 -6.72 0.31 -12.81
N PHE A 22 -6.70 -0.43 -11.71
CA PHE A 22 -5.85 -1.59 -11.56
C PHE A 22 -6.69 -2.84 -11.63
N THR A 23 -6.30 -3.77 -12.48
CA THR A 23 -7.02 -5.04 -12.62
C THR A 23 -6.18 -6.14 -12.00
N LEU A 24 -6.73 -6.82 -10.99
CA LEU A 24 -6.12 -8.01 -10.43
C LEU A 24 -6.51 -9.21 -11.31
N LYS A 25 -5.55 -9.75 -12.05
CA LYS A 25 -5.77 -10.95 -12.88
C LYS A 25 -5.05 -12.15 -12.28
N HIS A 26 -5.71 -13.30 -12.29
CA HIS A 26 -5.11 -14.61 -12.01
C HIS A 26 -5.41 -15.52 -13.20
N HIS A 27 -4.36 -15.90 -13.95
CA HIS A 27 -4.52 -16.42 -15.32
C HIS A 27 -5.33 -15.44 -16.20
N ASP A 28 -6.32 -15.93 -16.96
CA ASP A 28 -7.16 -15.12 -17.84
C ASP A 28 -8.39 -14.53 -17.12
N LYS A 29 -8.52 -14.76 -15.80
CA LYS A 29 -9.66 -14.28 -15.01
C LYS A 29 -9.33 -12.96 -14.32
N THR A 30 -10.18 -11.96 -14.54
CA THR A 30 -10.19 -10.73 -13.73
C THR A 30 -10.89 -11.04 -12.41
N LEU A 31 -10.13 -10.98 -11.31
CA LEU A 31 -10.63 -11.23 -9.95
C LEU A 31 -11.24 -9.98 -9.31
N GLY A 32 -10.91 -8.83 -9.86
CA GLY A 32 -11.49 -7.55 -9.49
C GLY A 32 -10.66 -6.42 -10.05
N TYR A 33 -11.20 -5.22 -9.99
CA TYR A 33 -10.48 -4.01 -10.32
C TYR A 33 -10.56 -3.01 -9.16
N THR A 34 -9.54 -2.19 -9.00
CA THR A 34 -9.57 -1.02 -8.12
C THR A 34 -9.44 0.23 -8.94
N THR A 35 -10.34 1.18 -8.68
CA THR A 35 -10.23 2.54 -9.20
C THR A 35 -9.71 3.41 -8.08
N GLY A 36 -8.64 4.14 -8.34
CA GLY A 36 -8.16 5.18 -7.44
C GLY A 36 -8.48 6.55 -8.02
N THR A 37 -9.28 7.33 -7.31
CA THR A 37 -9.58 8.72 -7.66
C THR A 37 -8.70 9.67 -6.86
N THR A 38 -8.03 10.59 -7.55
CA THR A 38 -7.36 11.72 -6.87
C THR A 38 -8.41 12.75 -6.47
N HIS A 39 -8.69 12.90 -5.17
CA HIS A 39 -9.56 13.99 -4.71
C HIS A 39 -8.74 15.27 -4.52
N ARG A 40 -9.17 16.36 -5.17
CA ARG A 40 -8.63 17.72 -4.98
C ARG A 40 -9.61 18.50 -4.09
N THR A 41 -9.42 18.47 -2.77
CA THR A 41 -10.21 19.28 -1.85
C THR A 41 -9.65 20.71 -1.80
N ARG A 42 -10.57 21.69 -1.68
CA ARG A 42 -10.30 23.09 -2.02
C ARG A 42 -9.50 23.86 -0.95
N ASN A 43 -9.28 23.32 0.26
CA ASN A 43 -8.65 24.06 1.37
C ASN A 43 -7.99 23.21 2.49
N GLU A 44 -7.73 21.91 2.29
CA GLU A 44 -6.95 21.09 3.24
C GLU A 44 -5.95 20.26 2.44
N VAL A 45 -4.79 19.95 3.05
CA VAL A 45 -3.59 19.36 2.41
C VAL A 45 -3.97 18.40 1.27
N PRO A 46 -3.67 18.72 -0.01
CA PRO A 46 -4.19 17.98 -1.13
C PRO A 46 -3.50 16.61 -1.21
N TYR A 47 -4.20 15.63 -1.81
CA TYR A 47 -3.73 14.29 -2.16
C TYR A 47 -3.89 13.20 -1.09
N ASP A 48 -5.14 12.92 -0.72
CA ASP A 48 -5.56 11.56 -0.37
C ASP A 48 -5.73 10.78 -1.67
N PHE A 49 -4.90 9.78 -1.90
CA PHE A 49 -5.17 8.75 -2.89
C PHE A 49 -5.79 7.56 -2.18
N ARG A 50 -7.07 7.28 -2.49
CA ARG A 50 -7.79 6.12 -1.97
C ARG A 50 -8.00 5.15 -3.11
N PHE A 51 -7.40 3.98 -3.01
CA PHE A 51 -7.83 2.85 -3.81
C PHE A 51 -9.19 2.42 -3.29
N ALA A 52 -10.20 2.30 -4.15
CA ALA A 52 -11.43 1.60 -3.82
C ALA A 52 -11.60 0.53 -4.89
N SER A 53 -11.48 -0.74 -4.53
CA SER A 53 -11.99 -1.80 -5.40
C SER A 53 -13.48 -1.96 -5.21
N GLU A 54 -14.16 -2.59 -6.18
CA GLU A 54 -15.46 -3.24 -5.94
C GLU A 54 -15.42 -4.27 -4.78
N LEU A 55 -14.22 -4.51 -4.24
CA LEU A 55 -13.89 -5.46 -3.21
C LEU A 55 -13.59 -4.76 -1.85
N ASP A 56 -14.06 -3.53 -1.64
CA ASP A 56 -13.97 -2.78 -0.37
C ASP A 56 -12.56 -2.67 0.22
N THR A 57 -11.57 -2.62 -0.66
CA THR A 57 -10.17 -2.52 -0.25
C THR A 57 -9.70 -1.08 -0.37
N ILE A 58 -9.35 -0.45 0.76
CA ILE A 58 -8.89 0.93 0.82
C ILE A 58 -7.41 0.96 1.15
N CYS A 59 -6.59 1.41 0.19
CA CYS A 59 -5.24 1.89 0.45
C CYS A 59 -5.27 3.43 0.41
N GLY A 60 -4.95 4.07 1.54
CA GLY A 60 -4.76 5.51 1.65
C GLY A 60 -3.28 5.85 1.50
N CYS A 61 -2.99 6.79 0.60
CA CYS A 61 -1.65 7.31 0.37
C CYS A 61 -1.70 8.84 0.37
N ARG A 62 -0.85 9.47 1.19
CA ARG A 62 -0.74 10.93 1.27
C ARG A 62 0.61 11.41 0.76
N ARG A 63 0.60 12.45 -0.07
CA ARG A 63 1.83 13.16 -0.44
C ARG A 63 2.09 14.26 0.58
N LEU A 64 3.22 14.18 1.29
CA LEU A 64 3.70 15.34 2.05
C LEU A 64 4.51 16.29 1.16
N PRO A 65 4.64 17.58 1.54
CA PRO A 65 5.46 18.56 0.83
C PRO A 65 6.92 18.13 0.59
N THR A 66 7.39 17.13 1.32
CA THR A 66 8.76 16.61 1.36
C THR A 66 9.06 15.51 0.33
N ASN A 67 8.21 15.30 -0.70
CA ASN A 67 8.33 14.19 -1.68
C ASN A 67 8.28 12.78 -1.04
N ILE A 68 7.53 12.65 0.05
CA ILE A 68 7.32 11.40 0.77
C ILE A 68 5.90 10.90 0.50
N LEU A 69 5.81 9.61 0.20
CA LEU A 69 4.57 8.82 0.15
C LEU A 69 4.27 8.28 1.56
N HIS A 70 3.19 8.76 2.18
CA HIS A 70 2.70 8.22 3.45
C HIS A 70 1.63 7.17 3.17
N MET A 71 1.94 5.91 3.42
CA MET A 71 0.94 4.84 3.40
C MET A 71 0.28 4.76 4.78
N ASP A 72 -1.01 5.06 4.88
CA ASP A 72 -1.68 5.16 6.18
C ASP A 72 -2.67 4.02 6.47
N THR A 73 -3.66 3.85 5.60
CA THR A 73 -4.81 3.00 5.83
C THR A 73 -4.78 1.89 4.80
N MET A 74 -4.67 0.64 5.22
CA MET A 74 -4.80 -0.52 4.34
C MET A 74 -5.84 -1.47 4.89
N LEU A 75 -7.07 -1.33 4.40
CA LEU A 75 -8.20 -2.16 4.79
C LEU A 75 -8.52 -3.11 3.66
N ILE A 76 -8.76 -4.37 4.00
CA ILE A 76 -9.27 -5.39 3.08
C ILE A 76 -10.52 -5.95 3.74
N ASP A 77 -11.65 -5.91 3.04
CA ASP A 77 -12.87 -6.54 3.53
C ASP A 77 -12.67 -8.06 3.74
N ARG A 78 -13.07 -8.54 4.91
CA ARG A 78 -13.05 -9.96 5.27
C ARG A 78 -14.03 -10.78 4.43
N SER A 79 -15.14 -10.20 4.01
CA SER A 79 -16.14 -10.87 3.16
C SER A 79 -15.52 -11.18 1.80
N LEU A 80 -14.82 -10.20 1.21
CA LEU A 80 -14.01 -10.38 0.03
C LEU A 80 -12.97 -11.48 0.23
N LEU A 81 -12.16 -11.38 1.29
CA LEU A 81 -11.06 -12.30 1.52
C LEU A 81 -11.53 -13.76 1.47
N LYS A 82 -12.74 -14.05 1.98
CA LYS A 82 -13.34 -15.39 1.88
C LYS A 82 -13.61 -15.77 0.43
N THR A 83 -14.25 -14.90 -0.34
CA THR A 83 -14.59 -15.12 -1.75
C THR A 83 -13.36 -15.37 -2.61
N ILE A 84 -12.29 -14.59 -2.44
CA ILE A 84 -11.08 -14.73 -3.27
C ILE A 84 -10.08 -15.74 -2.69
N SER A 85 -10.15 -16.09 -1.40
CA SER A 85 -9.22 -17.06 -0.78
C SER A 85 -9.30 -18.48 -1.34
N SER A 86 -10.43 -18.84 -1.95
CA SER A 86 -10.56 -20.12 -2.67
C SER A 86 -9.81 -20.13 -4.00
N GLU A 87 -9.49 -18.96 -4.55
CA GLU A 87 -8.92 -18.82 -5.89
C GLU A 87 -7.49 -18.29 -5.88
N ILE A 88 -7.12 -17.49 -4.88
CA ILE A 88 -5.79 -16.89 -4.75
C ILE A 88 -5.24 -16.99 -3.34
N ASP A 89 -3.91 -17.00 -3.26
CA ASP A 89 -3.21 -16.85 -2.01
C ASP A 89 -3.30 -15.40 -1.50
N THR A 90 -4.29 -15.15 -0.64
CA THR A 90 -4.54 -13.82 -0.06
C THR A 90 -3.49 -13.37 0.96
N ARG A 91 -2.54 -14.24 1.34
CA ARG A 91 -1.49 -13.91 2.33
C ARG A 91 -0.62 -12.73 1.90
N ASN A 92 -0.55 -12.45 0.60
CA ASN A 92 0.25 -11.36 0.05
C ASN A 92 -0.59 -10.19 -0.51
N LEU A 93 -1.92 -10.23 -0.40
CA LEU A 93 -2.79 -9.20 -0.98
C LEU A 93 -2.45 -7.80 -0.45
N GLY A 94 -2.19 -7.67 0.84
CA GLY A 94 -1.75 -6.38 1.40
C GLY A 94 -0.41 -5.89 0.82
N VAL A 95 0.51 -6.79 0.45
CA VAL A 95 1.82 -6.40 -0.09
C VAL A 95 1.59 -5.85 -1.49
N MET A 96 0.73 -6.50 -2.26
CA MET A 96 0.35 -6.05 -3.60
C MET A 96 -0.31 -4.67 -3.57
N LEU A 97 -1.22 -4.42 -2.62
CA LEU A 97 -1.83 -3.11 -2.42
C LEU A 97 -0.80 -2.04 -2.03
N GLY A 98 0.13 -2.37 -1.14
CA GLY A 98 1.24 -1.47 -0.81
C GLY A 98 2.05 -1.10 -2.04
N CYS A 99 2.30 -2.10 -2.86
CA CYS A 99 3.11 -1.99 -4.05
C CYS A 99 2.36 -1.20 -5.17
N LEU A 100 1.03 -1.18 -5.12
CA LEU A 100 0.15 -0.28 -5.89
C LEU A 100 0.35 1.19 -5.50
N GLY A 101 0.34 1.45 -4.19
CA GLY A 101 0.63 2.77 -3.64
C GLY A 101 2.04 3.24 -4.02
N LEU A 102 3.02 2.33 -4.02
CA LEU A 102 4.39 2.62 -4.47
C LEU A 102 4.43 3.05 -5.93
N ARG A 103 3.76 2.32 -6.84
CA ARG A 103 3.73 2.68 -8.27
C ARG A 103 3.13 4.07 -8.46
N TRP A 104 1.99 4.33 -7.83
CA TRP A 104 1.33 5.63 -7.87
C TRP A 104 2.23 6.78 -7.37
N GLY A 105 2.97 6.54 -6.28
CA GLY A 105 3.90 7.51 -5.72
C GLY A 105 5.11 7.75 -6.61
N TYR A 106 5.69 6.67 -7.15
CA TYR A 106 6.84 6.72 -8.04
C TYR A 106 6.54 7.52 -9.32
N ASP A 107 5.39 7.29 -9.96
CA ASP A 107 4.96 8.02 -11.16
C ASP A 107 4.77 9.54 -10.89
N ARG A 108 4.71 9.95 -9.62
CA ARG A 108 4.62 11.35 -9.17
C ARG A 108 5.94 11.92 -8.66
N GLY A 109 7.03 11.19 -8.81
CA GLY A 109 8.36 11.58 -8.35
C GLY A 109 8.51 11.55 -6.82
N LEU A 110 7.64 10.84 -6.10
CA LEU A 110 7.85 10.56 -4.68
C LEU A 110 8.94 9.49 -4.60
N ASN A 111 10.07 9.83 -3.97
CA ASN A 111 11.22 8.92 -3.90
C ASN A 111 11.25 8.13 -2.59
N LYS A 112 10.64 8.64 -1.52
CA LYS A 112 10.57 7.99 -0.22
C LYS A 112 9.15 7.51 0.10
N VAL A 113 9.04 6.38 0.77
CA VAL A 113 7.79 5.89 1.36
C VAL A 113 7.94 5.72 2.87
N GLU A 114 6.88 6.06 3.60
CA GLU A 114 6.75 5.89 5.04
C GLU A 114 5.46 5.15 5.39
N PHE A 115 5.51 4.35 6.45
CA PHE A 115 4.38 3.62 7.03
C PHE A 115 4.54 3.53 8.55
N LEU A 116 3.49 3.83 9.32
CA LEU A 116 3.48 3.56 10.76
C LEU A 116 2.64 2.31 11.05
N ALA A 117 3.30 1.26 11.55
CA ALA A 117 2.60 0.10 12.10
C ALA A 117 2.10 0.45 13.51
N ILE A 118 0.86 0.93 13.61
CA ILE A 118 0.24 1.30 14.88
C ILE A 118 0.25 0.10 15.84
N ASP A 119 0.55 0.39 17.11
CA ASP A 119 0.65 -0.59 18.20
C ASP A 119 -0.55 -0.46 19.15
N ASP A 120 -1.74 -0.70 18.60
CA ASP A 120 -3.03 -0.70 19.30
C ASP A 120 -3.50 -2.13 19.66
N ASP A 121 -3.12 -3.11 18.84
CA ASP A 121 -3.31 -4.55 19.06
C ASP A 121 -2.03 -5.31 18.76
N ASP A 122 -1.48 -6.05 19.73
CA ASP A 122 -0.17 -6.73 19.62
C ASP A 122 -0.12 -7.70 18.41
N PHE A 123 -1.22 -8.39 18.12
CA PHE A 123 -1.28 -9.32 16.99
C PHE A 123 -1.30 -8.58 15.65
N GLN A 124 -2.14 -7.54 15.49
CA GLN A 124 -2.17 -6.72 14.28
C GLN A 124 -0.84 -5.98 14.09
N HIS A 125 -0.28 -5.39 15.15
CA HIS A 125 0.99 -4.69 15.12
C HIS A 125 2.11 -5.59 14.57
N LYS A 126 2.31 -6.77 15.17
CA LYS A 126 3.31 -7.76 14.71
C LYS A 126 3.04 -8.21 13.27
N ARG A 127 1.77 -8.36 12.89
CA ARG A 127 1.37 -8.71 11.53
C ARG A 127 1.75 -7.62 10.55
N LEU A 128 1.45 -6.35 10.83
CA LEU A 128 1.78 -5.20 10.00
C LEU A 128 3.29 -5.07 9.83
N VAL A 129 4.06 -5.07 10.91
CA VAL A 129 5.53 -4.99 10.84
C VAL A 129 6.10 -6.10 9.95
N ARG A 130 5.68 -7.36 10.16
CA ARG A 130 6.13 -8.49 9.33
C ARG A 130 5.77 -8.30 7.85
N HIS A 131 4.57 -7.80 7.59
CA HIS A 131 4.02 -7.64 6.25
C HIS A 131 4.76 -6.54 5.46
N TRP A 132 5.00 -5.40 6.09
CA TRP A 132 5.72 -4.28 5.48
C TRP A 132 7.23 -4.53 5.39
N ARG A 133 7.80 -5.30 6.31
CA ARG A 133 9.16 -5.84 6.18
C ARG A 133 9.28 -6.76 4.97
N ARG A 134 8.25 -7.58 4.68
CA ARG A 134 8.20 -8.41 3.47
C ARG A 134 8.20 -7.55 2.21
N LEU A 135 7.38 -6.48 2.16
CA LEU A 135 7.44 -5.50 1.06
C LEU A 135 8.87 -4.96 0.90
N GLY A 136 9.59 -4.73 1.99
CA GLY A 136 10.98 -4.30 1.99
C GLY A 136 11.20 -2.99 2.73
N LEU A 137 10.19 -2.49 3.43
CA LEU A 137 10.38 -1.37 4.35
C LEU A 137 11.30 -1.79 5.49
N LYS A 138 12.14 -0.86 5.91
CA LYS A 138 13.06 -0.99 7.04
C LYS A 138 12.46 -0.32 8.26
N GLU A 139 12.62 -0.93 9.41
CA GLU A 139 12.26 -0.33 10.70
C GLU A 139 13.25 0.80 10.99
N VAL A 140 12.73 2.00 11.25
CA VAL A 140 13.53 3.18 11.55
C VAL A 140 13.62 3.36 13.06
N ARG A 141 12.47 3.44 13.71
CA ARG A 141 12.34 3.60 15.16
C ARG A 141 10.91 3.34 15.62
N TYR A 142 10.77 3.06 16.91
CA TYR A 142 9.47 3.07 17.56
C TYR A 142 9.07 4.50 17.96
N VAL A 143 7.85 4.90 17.61
CA VAL A 143 7.19 6.15 17.99
C VAL A 143 6.42 5.88 19.29
N GLY A 144 6.94 6.37 20.41
CA GLY A 144 6.38 6.17 21.74
C GLY A 144 5.60 7.37 22.26
N ASP A 145 5.69 7.60 23.57
CA ASP A 145 5.00 8.70 24.25
C ASP A 145 5.87 9.93 24.52
N GLU A 146 7.15 9.87 24.15
CA GLU A 146 8.09 10.93 24.44
C GLU A 146 7.74 12.23 23.68
N VAL A 147 8.22 13.36 24.18
CA VAL A 147 7.98 14.68 23.55
C VAL A 147 8.49 14.71 22.11
N LYS A 148 9.61 14.01 21.82
CA LYS A 148 10.17 13.89 20.47
C LYS A 148 9.25 13.15 19.49
N ASP A 149 8.30 12.35 19.99
CA ASP A 149 7.38 11.52 19.21
C ASP A 149 6.04 12.23 18.94
N VAL A 150 5.80 13.39 19.55
CA VAL A 150 4.57 14.18 19.35
C VAL A 150 4.32 14.51 17.87
N PRO A 151 5.31 14.96 17.06
CA PRO A 151 5.07 15.28 15.65
C PRO A 151 4.55 14.08 14.85
N ASP A 152 5.16 12.90 15.00
CA ASP A 152 4.71 11.69 14.30
C ASP A 152 3.33 11.26 14.77
N ARG A 153 3.04 11.35 16.07
CA ARG A 153 1.70 11.06 16.61
C ARG A 153 0.64 12.00 16.06
N LEU A 154 0.96 13.25 15.75
CA LEU A 154 0.03 14.17 15.09
C LEU A 154 -0.23 13.80 13.62
N VAL A 155 0.78 13.27 12.91
CA VAL A 155 0.67 12.85 11.50
C VAL A 155 -0.07 11.52 11.35
N TRP A 156 0.25 10.57 12.23
CA TRP A 156 -0.18 9.17 12.15
C TRP A 156 -1.32 8.81 13.09
N GLY A 157 -1.57 9.61 14.13
CA GLY A 157 -2.66 9.41 15.09
C GLY A 157 -2.41 8.36 16.18
N GLY A 158 -1.21 7.78 16.26
CA GLY A 158 -0.92 6.71 17.22
C GLY A 158 0.58 6.43 17.45
N ARG A 159 0.85 5.55 18.40
CA ARG A 159 2.17 4.97 18.66
C ARG A 159 2.41 3.77 17.75
N GLY A 160 3.66 3.46 17.45
CA GLY A 160 3.95 2.29 16.62
C GLY A 160 5.35 2.27 16.03
N MET A 161 5.59 1.29 15.16
CA MET A 161 6.87 1.14 14.47
C MET A 161 6.87 1.96 13.18
N LEU A 162 7.70 2.99 13.11
CA LEU A 162 7.89 3.77 11.88
C LEU A 162 8.80 3.00 10.94
N MET A 163 8.34 2.81 9.71
CA MET A 163 9.03 2.06 8.67
C MET A 163 9.19 2.91 7.41
N GLU A 164 10.33 2.75 6.74
CA GLU A 164 10.70 3.55 5.57
C GLU A 164 11.27 2.71 4.42
N GLY A 165 11.19 3.24 3.21
CA GLY A 165 11.87 2.68 2.06
C GLY A 165 12.01 3.66 0.89
N ASP A 166 12.84 3.27 -0.07
CA ASP A 166 12.97 3.97 -1.35
C ASP A 166 11.96 3.37 -2.35
N THR A 167 11.14 4.23 -2.94
CA THR A 167 10.05 3.80 -3.85
C THR A 167 10.58 3.04 -5.07
N ALA A 168 11.66 3.52 -5.68
CA ALA A 168 12.25 2.93 -6.87
C ALA A 168 12.84 1.54 -6.57
N GLY A 169 13.63 1.43 -5.49
CA GLY A 169 14.22 0.17 -5.05
C GLY A 169 13.17 -0.86 -4.63
N LEU A 170 12.06 -0.42 -4.04
CA LEU A 170 10.94 -1.30 -3.73
C LEU A 170 10.22 -1.76 -5.00
N LEU A 171 9.95 -0.88 -5.96
CA LEU A 171 9.35 -1.29 -7.24
C LEU A 171 10.23 -2.27 -8.01
N GLU A 172 11.54 -2.02 -8.05
CA GLU A 172 12.52 -2.93 -8.68
C GLU A 172 12.50 -4.31 -8.03
N LYS A 173 12.44 -4.37 -6.69
CA LYS A 173 12.31 -5.64 -5.95
C LYS A 173 11.06 -6.42 -6.36
N TRP A 174 9.97 -5.74 -6.72
CA TRP A 174 8.68 -6.34 -7.03
C TRP A 174 8.32 -6.36 -8.52
N LYS A 175 9.25 -6.01 -9.42
CA LYS A 175 8.98 -5.92 -10.87
C LYS A 175 8.34 -7.15 -11.49
N GLY A 176 8.63 -8.36 -10.99
CA GLY A 176 8.03 -9.61 -11.47
C GLY A 176 6.56 -9.81 -11.11
N VAL A 177 5.98 -8.90 -10.32
CA VAL A 177 4.54 -8.87 -9.95
C VAL A 177 3.77 -7.84 -10.81
N TRP A 178 4.46 -6.94 -11.49
CA TRP A 178 3.87 -5.88 -12.31
C TRP A 178 4.09 -6.19 -13.79
N GLU A 179 3.01 -6.42 -14.54
CA GLU A 179 3.04 -6.29 -15.99
C GLU A 179 2.33 -4.99 -16.35
N VAL A 180 3.10 -4.03 -16.83
CA VAL A 180 2.56 -2.82 -17.45
C VAL A 180 2.28 -3.20 -18.89
N ASP A 181 1.02 -3.21 -19.28
CA ASP A 181 0.68 -3.27 -20.71
C ASP A 181 1.18 -1.95 -21.33
N GLU A 182 2.12 -2.05 -22.28
CA GLU A 182 2.64 -0.91 -23.07
C GLU A 182 1.56 -0.26 -23.94
#